data_AF-A0A843RDB3-F1
#
_entry.id   AF-A0A843RDB3-F1
#
_cell.length_a   1.000
_cell.length_b   1.000
_cell.length_c   1.000
_cell.angle_alpha   90.00
_cell.angle_beta   90.00
_cell.angle_gamma   90.00
#
_symmetry.space_group_name_H-M   'P 1'
#
loop_
_entity.id
_entity.type
_entity.pdbx_description
1 polymer ?
#
loop_
_entity_poly.entity_id
_entity_poly.type
_entity_poly.pdbx_seq_one_letter_code
_entity_poly.pdbx_strand_id
1 'polypeptide(L)'
;MSRLDSVLRRLQAQRDCLNLAIRLVRDLPGPVFELGLGNGRTYDHLRESYPDREIFVFERRVSAHVDCIPDAEHLFEGEIEETLDGALSRFAGTVALAHADLGSGHAVRDACTAAMISTKLT
;
A
#
# COMPACT_ATOMS: atom_id res chain seq x y z
N MET A 1 10.54 -20.88 -14.45
CA MET A 1 10.59 -19.40 -14.40
C MET A 1 11.66 -18.99 -13.42
N SER A 2 12.60 -18.13 -13.80
CA SER A 2 13.62 -17.65 -12.86
C SER A 2 13.00 -16.73 -11.79
N ARG A 3 13.75 -16.41 -10.73
CA ARG A 3 13.31 -15.41 -9.75
C ARG A 3 13.15 -14.02 -10.38
N LEU A 4 14.00 -13.69 -11.36
CA LEU A 4 13.91 -12.44 -12.11
C LEU A 4 12.63 -12.37 -12.94
N ASP A 5 12.31 -13.41 -13.71
CA ASP A 5 11.08 -13.48 -14.50
C ASP A 5 9.83 -13.39 -13.61
N SER A 6 9.86 -14.05 -12.45
CA SER A 6 8.76 -14.03 -11.50
C SER A 6 8.52 -12.62 -10.94
N VAL A 7 9.59 -11.90 -10.60
CA VAL A 7 9.51 -10.51 -10.14
C VAL A 7 9.01 -9.58 -11.25
N LEU A 8 9.51 -9.71 -12.48
CA LEU A 8 9.02 -8.92 -13.62
C LEU A 8 7.52 -9.11 -13.83
N ARG A 9 7.06 -10.37 -13.85
CA ARG A 9 5.64 -10.69 -13.99
C ARG A 9 4.80 -10.09 -12.86
N ARG A 10 5.29 -10.15 -11.61
CA ARG A 10 4.60 -9.57 -10.45
C ARG A 10 4.49 -8.05 -10.57
N LEU A 11 5.58 -7.36 -10.91
CA LEU A 11 5.59 -5.90 -11.05
C LEU A 11 4.68 -5.41 -12.19
N GLN A 12 4.65 -6.13 -13.31
CA GLN A 12 3.72 -5.83 -14.42
C GLN A 12 2.27 -5.99 -13.98
N ALA A 13 1.93 -7.11 -13.33
CA ALA A 13 0.59 -7.36 -12.81
C ALA A 13 0.19 -6.31 -11.77
N GLN A 14 1.10 -5.94 -10.86
CA GLN A 14 0.86 -4.93 -9.84
C GLN A 14 0.54 -3.57 -10.46
N ARG A 15 1.36 -3.10 -11.40
CA ARG A 15 1.11 -1.84 -12.12
C ARG A 15 -0.24 -1.86 -12.84
N ASP A 16 -0.55 -2.93 -13.56
CA ASP A 16 -1.75 -3.01 -14.37
C ASP A 16 -3.02 -3.08 -13.49
N CYS A 17 -2.98 -3.83 -12.39
CA CYS A 17 -4.03 -3.87 -11.38
C CYS A 17 -4.21 -2.52 -10.68
N LEU A 18 -3.11 -1.86 -10.30
CA LEU A 18 -3.15 -0.56 -9.63
C LEU A 18 -3.75 0.51 -10.54
N ASN A 19 -3.33 0.54 -11.81
CA ASN A 19 -3.91 1.43 -12.82
C ASN A 19 -5.41 1.20 -13.02
N LEU A 20 -5.86 -0.05 -12.98
CA LEU A 20 -7.29 -0.36 -13.03
C LEU A 20 -8.02 0.12 -11.77
N ALA A 21 -7.48 -0.18 -10.58
CA ALA A 21 -8.06 0.24 -9.32
C ALA A 21 -8.20 1.77 -9.25
N ILE A 22 -7.17 2.52 -9.64
CA ILE A 22 -7.19 3.98 -9.72
C ILE A 22 -8.36 4.51 -10.56
N ARG A 23 -8.65 3.86 -11.70
CA ARG A 23 -9.80 4.23 -12.53
C ARG A 23 -11.13 3.90 -11.87
N LEU A 24 -11.22 2.75 -11.20
CA LEU A 24 -12.46 2.29 -10.55
C LEU A 24 -12.86 3.15 -9.35
N VAL A 25 -11.87 3.65 -8.59
CA VAL A 25 -12.11 4.43 -7.37
C VAL A 25 -12.02 5.94 -7.59
N ARG A 26 -11.91 6.39 -8.85
CA ARG A 26 -11.65 7.80 -9.19
C ARG A 26 -12.62 8.77 -8.52
N ASP A 27 -13.90 8.45 -8.54
CA ASP A 27 -14.98 9.30 -8.03
C ASP A 27 -15.31 9.04 -6.56
N LEU A 28 -14.63 8.07 -5.92
CA LEU A 28 -14.78 7.81 -4.49
C LEU A 28 -13.98 8.85 -3.70
N PRO A 29 -14.57 9.49 -2.67
CA PRO A 29 -13.86 10.43 -1.82
C PRO A 29 -12.88 9.70 -0.90
N GLY A 30 -11.90 10.44 -0.37
CA GLY A 30 -11.02 10.00 0.70
C GLY A 30 -9.66 9.46 0.26
N PRO A 31 -8.80 9.11 1.22
CA PRO A 31 -7.38 8.87 0.96
C PRO A 31 -7.10 7.49 0.37
N VAL A 32 -5.85 7.30 -0.06
CA VAL A 32 -5.30 6.00 -0.47
C VAL A 32 -4.34 5.50 0.60
N PHE A 33 -4.39 4.21 0.90
CA PHE A 33 -3.41 3.56 1.76
C PHE A 33 -2.45 2.72 0.92
N GLU A 34 -1.16 2.89 1.19
CA GLU A 34 -0.07 2.07 0.68
C GLU A 34 0.51 1.23 1.84
N LEU A 35 0.19 -0.06 1.86
CA LEU A 35 0.65 -0.99 2.90
C LEU A 35 1.93 -1.69 2.45
N GLY A 36 3.05 -1.25 2.99
CA GLY A 36 4.41 -1.64 2.62
C GLY A 36 5.01 -0.68 1.61
N LEU A 37 6.00 0.11 2.02
CA LEU A 37 6.69 1.05 1.15
C LEU A 37 7.79 0.34 0.35
N GLY A 38 8.58 -0.50 1.02
CA GLY A 38 9.76 -1.13 0.44
C GLY A 38 10.69 -0.11 -0.23
N ASN A 39 10.91 -0.25 -1.54
CA ASN A 39 11.72 0.72 -2.29
C ASN A 39 10.96 2.00 -2.70
N GLY A 40 9.63 2.01 -2.61
CA GLY A 40 8.78 3.17 -2.88
C GLY A 40 8.22 3.29 -4.30
N ARG A 41 8.39 2.28 -5.16
CA ARG A 41 7.99 2.35 -6.58
C ARG A 41 6.48 2.52 -6.79
N THR A 42 5.67 1.79 -6.03
CA THR A 42 4.21 1.86 -6.12
C THR A 42 3.66 3.11 -5.46
N TYR A 43 4.26 3.55 -4.35
CA TYR A 43 3.98 4.86 -3.76
C TYR A 43 4.24 6.01 -4.74
N ASP A 44 5.39 6.02 -5.41
CA ASP A 44 5.73 7.03 -6.41
C ASP A 44 4.73 7.03 -7.58
N HIS A 45 4.38 5.84 -8.08
CA HIS A 45 3.36 5.67 -9.13
C HIS A 45 1.96 6.17 -8.69
N LEU A 46 1.59 5.96 -7.43
CA LEU A 46 0.35 6.49 -6.85
C LEU A 46 0.38 8.02 -6.79
N ARG A 47 1.50 8.61 -6.35
CA ARG A 47 1.69 10.06 -6.26
C ARG A 47 1.60 10.75 -7.62
N GLU A 48 2.16 10.15 -8.67
CA GLU A 48 2.00 10.64 -10.04
C GLU A 48 0.55 10.56 -10.52
N SER A 49 -0.17 9.51 -10.11
CA SER A 49 -1.58 9.30 -10.52
C SER A 49 -2.57 10.16 -9.74
N TYR A 50 -2.19 10.62 -8.54
CA TYR A 50 -3.02 11.38 -7.63
C TYR A 50 -2.29 12.63 -7.10
N PRO A 51 -2.21 13.71 -7.89
CA PRO A 51 -1.51 14.92 -7.46
C PRO A 51 -2.15 15.59 -6.23
N ASP A 52 -3.47 15.43 -6.05
CA ASP A 52 -4.25 16.14 -5.03
C ASP A 52 -4.87 15.24 -3.96
N ARG A 53 -4.63 13.92 -4.00
CA ARG A 53 -5.21 12.97 -3.03
C ARG A 53 -4.16 12.56 -2.02
N GLU A 54 -4.51 12.60 -0.74
CA GLU A 54 -3.64 12.10 0.32
C GLU A 54 -3.35 10.61 0.15
N ILE A 55 -2.09 10.23 0.29
CA ILE A 55 -1.61 8.84 0.26
C ILE A 55 -0.88 8.59 1.57
N PHE A 56 -1.44 7.71 2.41
CA PHE A 56 -0.84 7.32 3.68
C PHE A 56 -0.10 5.99 3.52
N VAL A 57 1.14 5.98 3.96
CA VAL A 57 2.05 4.83 3.84
C VAL A 57 2.24 4.17 5.19
N PHE A 58 2.11 2.86 5.21
CA PHE A 58 2.34 2.04 6.39
C PHE A 58 3.56 1.17 6.12
N GLU A 59 4.62 1.38 6.88
CA GLU A 59 5.89 0.67 6.68
C GLU A 59 6.48 0.29 8.03
N ARG A 60 7.05 -0.90 8.13
CA ARG A 60 7.70 -1.33 9.36
C ARG A 60 9.03 -0.63 9.57
N ARG A 61 9.80 -0.45 8.50
CA ARG A 61 11.05 0.29 8.54
C ARG A 61 11.36 0.93 7.20
N VAL A 62 11.51 2.25 7.18
CA VAL A 62 11.77 2.98 5.93
C VAL A 62 13.12 2.58 5.34
N SER A 63 13.10 2.13 4.09
CA SER A 63 14.29 1.78 3.29
C SER A 63 14.12 2.11 1.80
N ALA A 64 13.29 3.13 1.52
CA ALA A 64 12.93 3.56 0.18
C ALA A 64 14.00 4.41 -0.50
N HIS A 65 13.83 4.64 -1.80
CA HIS A 65 14.55 5.70 -2.49
C HIS A 65 14.23 7.05 -1.83
N VAL A 66 15.19 7.97 -1.74
CA VAL A 66 15.04 9.25 -1.02
C VAL A 66 13.85 10.08 -1.54
N ASP A 67 13.60 10.04 -2.85
CA ASP A 67 12.49 10.74 -3.49
C ASP A 67 11.12 10.09 -3.25
N CYS A 68 11.10 8.88 -2.67
CA CYS A 68 9.89 8.10 -2.42
C CYS A 68 9.57 7.99 -0.92
N ILE A 69 10.20 8.80 -0.06
CA ILE A 69 9.90 8.83 1.36
C ILE A 69 8.77 9.85 1.59
N PRO A 70 7.58 9.41 2.06
CA PRO A 70 6.50 10.32 2.44
C PRO A 70 6.92 11.23 3.59
N ASP A 71 6.27 12.39 3.72
CA ASP A 71 6.47 13.22 4.91
C ASP A 71 5.92 12.54 6.19
N ALA A 72 6.23 13.14 7.34
CA ALA A 72 5.90 12.57 8.64
C ALA A 72 4.40 12.49 8.93
N GLU A 73 3.56 13.30 8.29
CA GLU A 73 2.10 13.27 8.49
C GLU A 73 1.45 12.13 7.70
N HIS A 74 2.12 11.69 6.63
CA HIS A 74 1.66 10.63 5.74
C HIS A 74 2.35 9.27 5.99
N LEU A 75 3.28 9.18 6.93
CA LEU A 75 4.00 7.96 7.26
C LEU A 75 3.60 7.38 8.61
N PHE A 76 3.13 6.13 8.59
CA PHE A 76 2.96 5.29 9.77
C PHE A 76 4.10 4.28 9.83
N GLU A 77 5.14 4.58 10.60
CA GLU A 77 6.26 3.65 10.82
C GLU A 77 6.01 2.76 12.03
N GLY A 78 5.94 1.44 11.82
CA GLY A 78 5.69 0.46 12.87
C GLY A 78 5.10 -0.86 12.36
N GLU A 79 4.75 -1.76 13.27
CA GLU A 79 4.08 -3.00 12.87
C GLU A 79 2.71 -2.67 12.26
N ILE A 80 2.39 -3.32 11.14
CA ILE A 80 1.20 -3.00 10.34
C ILE A 80 -0.11 -3.16 11.13
N GLU A 81 -0.15 -4.13 12.04
CA GLU A 81 -1.32 -4.38 12.89
C GLU A 81 -1.59 -3.19 13.83
N GLU A 82 -0.56 -2.68 14.51
CA GLU A 82 -0.65 -1.57 15.46
C GLU A 82 -0.94 -0.24 14.75
N THR A 83 -0.25 -0.01 13.64
CA THR A 83 -0.39 1.22 12.85
C THR A 83 -1.76 1.32 12.18
N LEU A 84 -2.30 0.20 11.67
CA LEU A 84 -3.68 0.18 11.17
C LEU A 84 -4.68 0.47 12.29
N ASP A 85 -4.53 -0.14 13.48
CA ASP A 85 -5.42 0.13 14.62
C ASP A 85 -5.43 1.61 15.02
N GLY A 86 -4.26 2.26 15.02
CA GLY A 86 -4.15 3.70 15.23
C GLY A 86 -4.86 4.52 14.15
N ALA A 87 -4.75 4.11 12.89
CA ALA A 87 -5.34 4.78 11.74
C ALA A 87 -6.87 4.61 11.66
N LEU A 88 -7.45 3.52 12.16
CA LEU A 88 -8.90 3.27 12.12
C LEU A 88 -9.70 4.43 12.74
N SER A 89 -9.21 5.00 13.84
CA SER A 89 -9.87 6.14 14.49
C SER A 89 -10.00 7.37 13.60
N ARG A 90 -9.06 7.59 12.68
CA ARG A 90 -8.99 8.76 11.79
C ARG A 90 -9.67 8.51 10.44
N PHE A 91 -9.67 7.27 9.95
CA PHE A 91 -10.03 6.96 8.56
C PHE A 91 -11.13 5.91 8.39
N ALA A 92 -11.81 5.50 9.47
CA ALA A 92 -12.90 4.51 9.41
C ALA A 92 -13.95 4.90 8.35
N GLY A 93 -14.15 4.01 7.37
CA GLY A 93 -15.15 4.17 6.31
C GLY A 93 -14.85 5.25 5.26
N THR A 94 -13.66 5.87 5.29
CA THR A 94 -13.31 6.96 4.35
C THR A 94 -12.22 6.60 3.35
N VAL A 95 -11.51 5.49 3.51
CA VAL A 95 -10.43 5.08 2.59
C VAL A 95 -11.01 4.66 1.24
N ALA A 96 -10.57 5.30 0.16
CA ALA A 96 -11.04 5.01 -1.19
C ALA A 96 -10.37 3.78 -1.81
N LEU A 97 -9.11 3.54 -1.46
CA LEU A 97 -8.29 2.44 -1.97
C LEU A 97 -7.23 2.06 -0.94
N ALA A 98 -7.06 0.76 -0.71
CA ALA A 98 -5.90 0.21 -0.01
C ALA A 98 -5.14 -0.71 -0.98
N HIS A 99 -3.87 -0.40 -1.23
CA HIS A 99 -2.95 -1.25 -1.96
C HIS A 99 -1.99 -1.91 -0.95
N ALA A 100 -1.75 -3.21 -1.09
CA ALA A 100 -0.92 -3.98 -0.16
C ALA A 100 0.05 -4.90 -0.92
N ASP A 101 1.34 -4.70 -0.71
CA ASP A 101 2.43 -5.55 -1.25
C ASP A 101 3.34 -6.05 -0.12
N LEU A 102 2.74 -6.75 0.84
CA LEU A 102 3.38 -7.22 2.06
C LEU A 102 3.92 -8.66 1.96
N GLY A 103 4.19 -9.13 0.74
CA GLY A 103 4.58 -10.51 0.50
C GLY A 103 5.90 -10.88 1.19
N SER A 104 5.84 -11.83 2.11
CA SER A 104 7.02 -12.36 2.82
C SER A 104 7.65 -13.58 2.13
N GLY A 105 7.00 -14.09 1.08
CA GLY A 105 7.39 -15.32 0.38
C GLY A 105 7.01 -16.60 1.13
N HIS A 106 6.29 -16.48 2.24
CA HIS A 106 5.80 -17.59 3.05
C HIS A 106 4.28 -17.63 3.00
N ALA A 107 3.72 -18.56 2.22
CA ALA A 107 2.31 -18.57 1.87
C ALA A 107 1.34 -18.51 3.06
N VAL A 108 1.64 -19.24 4.16
CA VAL A 108 0.80 -19.23 5.37
C VAL A 108 0.81 -17.86 6.04
N ARG A 109 1.99 -17.24 6.17
CA ARG A 109 2.12 -15.91 6.76
C ARG A 109 1.43 -14.86 5.90
N ASP A 110 1.62 -14.93 4.58
CA ASP A 110 1.02 -13.99 3.64
C ASP A 110 -0.52 -14.08 3.69
N ALA A 111 -1.07 -15.29 3.82
CA ALA A 111 -2.51 -15.50 4.00
C ALA A 111 -3.03 -14.94 5.34
N CYS A 112 -2.31 -15.14 6.45
CA CYS A 112 -2.67 -14.57 7.75
C CYS A 112 -2.65 -13.02 7.71
N THR A 113 -1.62 -12.43 7.09
CA THR A 113 -1.53 -10.98 6.92
C THR A 113 -2.67 -10.43 6.07
N ALA A 114 -3.01 -11.09 4.96
CA ALA A 114 -4.14 -10.68 4.13
C ALA A 114 -5.49 -10.74 4.89
N ALA A 115 -5.72 -11.80 5.67
CA ALA A 115 -6.93 -11.94 6.48
C ALA A 115 -7.04 -10.86 7.56
N MET A 116 -5.91 -10.54 8.24
CA MET A 116 -5.85 -9.48 9.24
C MET A 116 -6.19 -8.11 8.63
N ILE A 117 -5.57 -7.77 7.50
CA ILE A 117 -5.82 -6.49 6.80
C ILE A 117 -7.28 -6.39 6.38
N SER A 118 -7.82 -7.46 5.79
CA SER A 118 -9.22 -7.48 5.36
C SER A 118 -10.19 -7.25 6.52
N THR A 119 -9.88 -7.76 7.71
CA THR A 119 -10.73 -7.60 8.90
C THR A 119 -10.68 -6.19 9.44
N LYS A 120 -9.51 -5.53 9.40
CA LYS A 120 -9.36 -4.17 9.93
C LYS A 120 -9.94 -3.10 8.99
N LEU A 121 -9.96 -3.34 7.67
CA LEU A 121 -10.41 -2.35 6.69
C LEU A 121 -11.92 -2.40 6.37
N THR A 122 -12.66 -3.34 6.95
CA THR A 122 -14.13 -3.49 6.82
C THR A 122 -14.84 -3.16 8.12
#